data_AF-A0A949URU6-F1
#
_entry.id   AF-A0A949URU6-F1
#
_cell.length_a   1.000
_cell.length_b   1.000
_cell.length_c   1.000
_cell.angle_alpha   90.00
_cell.angle_beta   90.00
_cell.angle_gamma   90.00
#
_symmetry.space_group_name_H-M   'P 1'
#
loop_
_entity.id
_entity.type
_entity.pdbx_description
1 polymer ?
#
loop_
_entity_poly.entity_id
_entity_poly.type
_entity_poly.pdbx_seq_one_letter_code
_entity_poly.pdbx_strand_id
1 'polypeptide(L)'
;MTHAADIRSKMANAHCANEREVLDRLIADWAPTEQQRVFACDHALHLVETLRADNTPKFTDALLVEYGLSTEEGVALMCLAESVLRVPDAATMDLLIEDKIAPAHWHQHLSSSAPALVNASTCALSLTKRILASAPTTGTRSLLRGALKRVGEPVIRTAVKAAVRIMGRQFVHGRTIKEALVASSREVADGHTHSYDMLGEAAMTAQDAQSYFEAYSDAIDEIAKSGNTEDPLHSRPGISVKLSALDPSYDQLKHTTTVPLVGNRLLSLCQRAKAAQISLTVDAEEMHRLDLS
;
A
#
# COMPACT_ATOMS: atom_id res chain seq x y z
N MET A 1 -13.78 26.73 31.89
CA MET A 1 -13.52 25.91 30.68
C MET A 1 -12.96 24.57 31.15
N THR A 2 -13.41 23.46 30.59
CA THR A 2 -12.84 22.13 30.89
C THR A 2 -11.40 22.06 30.37
N HIS A 3 -10.55 21.25 30.98
CA HIS A 3 -9.16 21.04 30.51
C HIS A 3 -9.11 20.62 29.02
N ALA A 4 -10.08 19.79 28.60
CA ALA A 4 -10.23 19.40 27.21
C ALA A 4 -10.54 20.59 26.28
N ALA A 5 -11.39 21.54 26.70
CA ALA A 5 -11.67 22.74 25.92
C ALA A 5 -10.42 23.62 25.75
N ASP A 6 -9.58 23.73 26.78
CA ASP A 6 -8.30 24.45 26.70
C ASP A 6 -7.34 23.79 25.70
N ILE A 7 -7.21 22.46 25.71
CA ILE A 7 -6.40 21.73 24.73
C ILE A 7 -6.93 21.93 23.31
N ARG A 8 -8.24 21.82 23.09
CA ARG A 8 -8.86 22.03 21.77
C ARG A 8 -8.65 23.46 21.27
N SER A 9 -8.78 24.47 22.12
CA SER A 9 -8.48 25.85 21.76
C SER A 9 -7.00 26.05 21.39
N LYS A 10 -6.07 25.40 22.10
CA LYS A 10 -4.64 25.43 21.75
C LYS A 10 -4.36 24.80 20.40
N MET A 11 -5.00 23.67 20.07
CA MET A 11 -4.88 23.03 18.76
C MET A 11 -5.39 23.96 17.65
N ALA A 12 -6.58 24.52 17.81
CA ALA A 12 -7.17 25.44 16.85
C ALA A 12 -6.32 26.70 16.63
N ASN A 13 -5.77 27.27 17.71
CA ASN A 13 -4.87 28.44 17.61
C ASN A 13 -3.53 28.13 16.94
N ALA A 14 -3.10 26.87 16.94
CA ALA A 14 -1.89 26.42 16.25
C ALA A 14 -2.14 26.17 14.75
N HIS A 15 -3.40 26.19 14.29
CA HIS A 15 -3.74 26.02 12.89
C HIS A 15 -3.18 27.18 12.07
N CYS A 16 -2.36 26.87 11.06
CA CYS A 16 -1.66 27.85 10.24
C CYS A 16 -0.75 28.81 11.03
N ALA A 17 -0.25 28.39 12.20
CA ALA A 17 0.74 29.15 12.95
C ALA A 17 2.01 29.41 12.12
N ASN A 18 2.74 30.48 12.43
CA ASN A 18 3.97 30.82 11.73
C ASN A 18 5.00 29.68 11.91
N GLU A 19 5.51 29.15 10.80
CA GLU A 19 6.43 28.01 10.81
C GLU A 19 7.68 28.27 11.66
N ARG A 20 8.26 29.49 11.59
CA ARG A 20 9.45 29.84 12.37
C ARG A 20 9.17 29.82 13.86
N GLU A 21 8.05 30.42 14.28
CA GLU A 21 7.65 30.43 15.70
C GLU A 21 7.40 29.01 16.22
N VAL A 22 6.80 28.15 15.39
CA VAL A 22 6.59 26.74 15.72
C VAL A 22 7.94 26.00 15.85
N LEU A 23 8.85 26.18 14.90
CA LEU A 23 10.17 25.55 14.92
C LEU A 23 11.02 26.02 16.10
N ASP A 24 11.07 27.32 16.37
CA ASP A 24 11.84 27.88 17.48
C ASP A 24 11.36 27.29 18.82
N ARG A 25 10.04 27.16 19.00
CA ARG A 25 9.44 26.49 20.16
C ARG A 25 9.78 25.01 20.21
N LEU A 26 9.64 24.27 19.11
CA LEU A 26 9.92 22.83 19.07
C LEU A 26 11.40 22.54 19.37
N ILE A 27 12.31 23.37 18.88
CA ILE A 27 13.74 23.27 19.18
C ILE A 27 14.00 23.59 20.66
N ALA A 28 13.41 24.66 21.18
CA ALA A 28 13.60 25.04 22.58
C ALA A 28 13.10 23.94 23.55
N ASP A 29 11.96 23.34 23.24
CA ASP A 29 11.30 22.36 24.12
C ASP A 29 11.85 20.93 23.94
N TRP A 30 12.26 20.55 22.73
CA TRP A 30 12.48 19.15 22.36
C TRP A 30 13.80 18.88 21.62
N ALA A 31 14.72 19.85 21.51
CA ALA A 31 16.00 19.59 20.86
C ALA A 31 16.76 18.44 21.55
N PRO A 32 17.24 17.43 20.78
CA PRO A 32 17.99 16.33 21.35
C PRO A 32 19.31 16.84 21.92
N THR A 33 19.80 16.20 22.98
CA THR A 33 21.15 16.45 23.49
C THR A 33 22.22 16.00 22.49
N GLU A 34 23.46 16.45 22.66
CA GLU A 34 24.57 15.98 21.81
C GLU A 34 24.74 14.46 21.87
N GLN A 35 24.62 13.87 23.07
CA GLN A 35 24.69 12.42 23.24
C GLN A 35 23.56 11.69 22.51
N GLN A 36 22.32 12.20 22.58
CA GLN A 36 21.19 11.62 21.83
C GLN A 36 21.40 11.72 20.32
N ARG A 37 21.97 12.83 19.82
CA ARG A 37 22.29 12.99 18.40
C ARG A 37 23.33 11.96 17.94
N VAL A 38 24.43 11.81 18.69
CA VAL A 38 25.46 10.81 18.36
C VAL A 38 24.87 9.40 18.34
N PHE A 39 24.11 9.02 19.38
CA PHE A 39 23.45 7.72 19.42
C PHE A 39 22.49 7.50 18.25
N ALA A 40 21.65 8.49 17.92
CA ALA A 40 20.71 8.40 16.81
C ALA A 40 21.43 8.27 15.46
N CYS A 41 22.51 9.03 15.26
CA CYS A 41 23.34 8.93 14.06
C CYS A 41 23.98 7.55 13.91
N ASP A 42 24.59 7.02 14.97
CA ASP A 42 25.23 5.70 14.94
C ASP A 42 24.20 4.58 14.68
N HIS A 43 23.04 4.67 15.32
CA HIS A 43 21.96 3.71 15.11
C HIS A 43 21.39 3.78 13.69
N ALA A 44 21.14 4.99 13.17
CA ALA A 44 20.69 5.18 11.79
C ALA A 44 21.71 4.67 10.77
N LEU A 45 23.01 4.92 11.02
CA LEU A 45 24.08 4.42 10.17
C LEU A 45 24.07 2.89 10.12
N HIS A 46 23.98 2.23 11.28
CA HIS A 46 23.92 0.77 11.37
C HIS A 46 22.72 0.19 10.62
N LEU A 47 21.53 0.81 10.74
CA LEU A 47 20.34 0.39 10.00
C LEU A 47 20.53 0.51 8.49
N VAL A 48 21.09 1.64 8.02
CA VAL A 48 21.35 1.87 6.59
C VAL A 48 22.39 0.89 6.06
N GLU A 49 23.46 0.63 6.80
CA GLU A 49 24.49 -0.36 6.42
C GLU A 49 23.89 -1.77 6.34
N THR A 50 23.07 -2.15 7.31
CA THR A 50 22.37 -3.45 7.31
C THR A 50 21.45 -3.59 6.10
N LEU A 51 20.64 -2.58 5.81
CA LEU A 51 19.74 -2.56 4.65
C LEU A 51 20.49 -2.61 3.32
N ARG A 52 21.66 -1.96 3.22
CA ARG A 52 22.49 -1.97 2.01
C ARG A 52 23.29 -3.27 1.85
N ALA A 53 23.65 -3.92 2.94
CA ALA A 53 24.33 -5.22 2.92
C ALA A 53 23.37 -6.36 2.55
N ASP A 54 22.07 -6.19 2.83
CA ASP A 54 21.02 -7.09 2.37
C ASP A 54 20.87 -7.02 0.85
N ASN A 55 21.60 -7.90 0.16
CA ASN A 55 21.57 -8.04 -1.30
C ASN A 55 20.36 -8.83 -1.81
N THR A 56 19.32 -9.01 -0.99
CA THR A 56 18.08 -9.67 -1.44
C THR A 56 17.43 -8.80 -2.52
N PRO A 57 17.39 -9.24 -3.79
CA PRO A 57 16.85 -8.43 -4.86
C PRO A 57 15.34 -8.29 -4.66
N LYS A 58 14.90 -7.14 -4.16
CA LYS A 58 13.49 -6.79 -4.12
C LYS A 58 13.08 -6.40 -5.52
N PHE A 59 12.21 -7.21 -6.12
CA PHE A 59 11.71 -6.99 -7.48
C PHE A 59 11.11 -5.58 -7.66
N THR A 60 10.48 -5.05 -6.61
CA THR A 60 9.93 -3.69 -6.57
C THR A 60 11.00 -2.62 -6.71
N ASP A 61 12.11 -2.73 -5.98
CA ASP A 61 13.16 -1.70 -5.99
C ASP A 61 13.82 -1.63 -7.37
N ALA A 62 14.07 -2.79 -7.99
CA ALA A 62 14.58 -2.85 -9.36
C ALA A 62 13.59 -2.24 -10.37
N LEU A 63 12.29 -2.45 -10.18
CA LEU A 63 11.25 -1.92 -11.06
C LEU A 63 11.03 -0.41 -10.86
N LEU A 64 11.06 0.08 -9.62
CA LEU A 64 10.94 1.50 -9.31
C LEU A 64 12.19 2.29 -9.73
N VAL A 65 13.37 1.68 -9.67
CA VAL A 65 14.61 2.27 -10.20
C VAL A 65 14.58 2.34 -11.73
N GLU A 66 14.06 1.30 -12.40
CA GLU A 66 14.00 1.25 -13.87
C GLU A 66 12.90 2.16 -14.44
N TYR A 67 11.71 2.17 -13.83
CA TYR A 67 10.55 2.89 -14.35
C TYR A 67 10.29 4.23 -13.66
N GLY A 68 10.76 4.46 -12.43
CA GLY A 68 10.58 5.72 -11.69
C GLY A 68 9.12 6.07 -11.38
N LEU A 69 8.75 6.27 -10.11
CA LEU A 69 7.37 6.65 -9.74
C LEU A 69 6.91 8.02 -10.29
N SER A 70 7.85 8.84 -10.75
CA SER A 70 7.57 10.16 -11.34
C SER A 70 7.35 10.14 -12.85
N THR A 71 7.46 8.98 -13.50
CA THR A 71 7.22 8.84 -14.94
C THR A 71 5.78 8.44 -15.22
N GLU A 72 5.27 8.76 -16.40
CA GLU A 72 3.94 8.31 -16.82
C GLU A 72 3.86 6.77 -16.85
N GLU A 73 4.95 6.10 -17.22
CA GLU A 73 5.04 4.64 -17.22
C GLU A 73 4.99 4.04 -15.81
N GLY A 74 5.71 4.63 -14.85
CA GLY A 74 5.72 4.18 -13.45
C GLY A 74 4.37 4.35 -12.78
N VAL A 75 3.68 5.47 -13.03
CA VAL A 75 2.31 5.69 -12.57
C VAL A 75 1.36 4.67 -13.20
N ALA A 76 1.44 4.46 -14.51
CA ALA A 76 0.60 3.47 -15.21
C ALA A 76 0.84 2.04 -14.71
N LEU A 77 2.10 1.68 -14.43
CA LEU A 77 2.51 0.39 -13.88
C LEU A 77 1.93 0.16 -12.48
N MET A 78 1.97 1.18 -11.63
CA MET A 78 1.41 1.17 -10.28
C MET A 78 -0.11 1.10 -10.27
N CYS A 79 -0.79 1.90 -11.09
CA CYS A 79 -2.24 1.82 -11.28
C CYS A 79 -2.67 0.45 -11.80
N LEU A 80 -1.89 -0.15 -12.71
CA LEU A 80 -2.16 -1.48 -13.21
C LEU A 80 -1.94 -2.54 -12.12
N ALA A 81 -0.88 -2.41 -11.30
CA ALA A 81 -0.60 -3.28 -10.17
C ALA A 81 -1.77 -3.35 -9.18
N GLU A 82 -2.30 -2.18 -8.83
CA GLU A 82 -3.45 -2.02 -7.94
C GLU A 82 -4.73 -2.62 -8.55
N SER A 83 -5.02 -2.27 -9.81
CA SER A 83 -6.23 -2.70 -10.52
C SER A 83 -6.30 -4.22 -10.69
N VAL A 84 -5.17 -4.88 -10.97
CA VAL A 84 -5.10 -6.34 -11.18
C VAL A 84 -5.41 -7.15 -9.92
N LEU A 85 -5.27 -6.55 -8.73
CA LEU A 85 -5.68 -7.20 -7.49
C LEU A 85 -7.13 -6.93 -7.12
N ARG A 86 -7.65 -5.75 -7.47
CA ARG A 86 -9.01 -5.31 -7.14
C ARG A 86 -10.06 -5.88 -8.09
N VAL A 87 -9.70 -6.17 -9.34
CA VAL A 87 -10.61 -6.78 -10.32
C VAL A 87 -10.68 -8.30 -10.08
N PRO A 88 -11.82 -8.84 -9.63
CA PRO A 88 -11.92 -10.26 -9.25
C PRO A 88 -11.98 -11.19 -10.46
N ASP A 89 -12.41 -10.70 -11.62
CA ASP A 89 -12.59 -11.51 -12.81
C ASP A 89 -11.44 -11.37 -13.81
N ALA A 90 -11.00 -12.50 -14.35
CA ALA A 90 -9.84 -12.55 -15.23
C ALA A 90 -10.08 -11.87 -16.59
N ALA A 91 -11.34 -11.78 -17.05
CA ALA A 91 -11.67 -11.22 -18.36
C ALA A 91 -11.56 -9.69 -18.37
N THR A 92 -12.14 -9.02 -17.36
CA THR A 92 -12.04 -7.56 -17.16
C THR A 92 -10.61 -7.17 -16.85
N MET A 93 -9.88 -7.99 -16.09
CA MET A 93 -8.46 -7.79 -15.85
C MET A 93 -7.66 -7.81 -17.16
N ASP A 94 -7.97 -8.75 -18.05
CA ASP A 94 -7.31 -8.86 -19.36
C ASP A 94 -7.61 -7.65 -20.26
N LEU A 95 -8.84 -7.16 -20.25
CA LEU A 95 -9.25 -5.94 -20.95
C LEU A 95 -8.57 -4.69 -20.38
N LEU A 96 -8.45 -4.58 -19.05
CA LEU A 96 -7.81 -3.45 -18.37
C LEU A 96 -6.30 -3.43 -18.61
N ILE A 97 -5.67 -4.60 -18.63
CA ILE A 97 -4.27 -4.78 -19.04
C ILE A 97 -4.10 -4.38 -20.51
N GLU A 98 -5.02 -4.76 -21.40
CA GLU A 98 -4.98 -4.37 -22.80
C GLU A 98 -5.07 -2.84 -22.97
N ASP A 99 -6.05 -2.22 -22.30
CA ASP A 99 -6.29 -0.78 -22.34
C ASP A 99 -5.11 0.04 -21.78
N LYS A 100 -4.45 -0.41 -20.70
CA LYS A 100 -3.34 0.32 -20.08
C LYS A 100 -1.97 0.03 -20.68
N ILE A 101 -1.74 -1.18 -21.23
CA ILE A 101 -0.46 -1.55 -21.82
C ILE A 101 -0.36 -1.13 -23.29
N ALA A 102 -1.44 -1.24 -24.08
CA ALA A 102 -1.39 -0.99 -25.52
C ALA A 102 -1.01 0.47 -25.92
N PRO A 103 -1.45 1.52 -25.20
CA PRO A 103 -1.11 2.90 -25.53
C PRO A 103 0.31 3.31 -25.08
N ALA A 104 0.82 2.69 -24.01
CA ALA A 104 2.13 3.06 -23.47
C ALA A 104 3.25 2.46 -24.34
N HIS A 105 4.24 3.26 -24.71
CA HIS A 105 5.32 2.86 -25.61
C HIS A 105 6.40 2.00 -24.91
N TRP A 106 5.99 0.96 -24.17
CA TRP A 106 6.86 0.07 -23.37
C TRP A 106 8.04 -0.53 -24.16
N HIS A 107 7.93 -0.63 -25.48
CA HIS A 107 8.96 -1.16 -26.37
C HIS A 107 10.16 -0.22 -26.57
N GLN A 108 10.04 1.08 -26.26
CA GLN A 108 11.09 2.07 -26.50
C GLN A 108 12.14 2.10 -25.39
N HIS A 109 11.81 1.63 -24.19
CA HIS A 109 12.72 1.58 -23.03
C HIS A 109 13.45 0.24 -22.87
N LEU A 110 13.25 -0.72 -23.79
CA LEU A 110 14.14 -1.88 -23.97
C LEU A 110 15.47 -1.44 -24.62
N SER A 111 16.17 -0.48 -24.02
CA SER A 111 17.39 0.09 -24.58
C SER A 111 18.59 -0.86 -24.37
N SER A 112 19.48 -0.88 -25.36
CA SER A 112 20.55 -1.87 -25.53
C SER A 112 21.81 -1.60 -24.68
N SER A 113 21.69 -0.88 -23.57
CA SER A 113 22.84 -0.27 -22.89
C SER A 113 22.67 -0.18 -21.37
N ALA A 114 22.59 -1.32 -20.68
CA ALA A 114 22.81 -1.40 -19.22
C ALA A 114 23.79 -2.54 -18.90
N PRO A 115 24.98 -2.26 -18.30
CA PRO A 115 26.00 -3.26 -18.02
C PRO A 115 25.56 -4.22 -16.90
N ALA A 116 25.53 -5.53 -17.21
CA ALA A 116 25.76 -6.70 -16.34
C ALA A 116 25.13 -6.84 -14.93
N LEU A 117 24.27 -5.93 -14.46
CA LEU A 117 23.62 -5.99 -13.15
C LEU A 117 22.09 -5.95 -13.18
N VAL A 118 21.49 -6.39 -14.29
CA VAL A 118 20.04 -6.56 -14.40
C VAL A 118 19.72 -7.98 -14.86
N ASN A 119 19.84 -8.93 -13.93
CA ASN A 119 19.22 -10.26 -14.02
C ASN A 119 17.67 -10.19 -13.96
N ALA A 120 17.04 -9.01 -14.04
CA ALA A 120 15.59 -8.88 -14.31
C ALA A 120 15.25 -9.29 -15.76
N SER A 121 16.24 -9.31 -16.65
CA SER A 121 16.17 -10.00 -17.94
C SER A 121 16.05 -11.53 -17.79
N THR A 122 16.41 -12.12 -16.64
CA THR A 122 16.43 -13.58 -16.45
C THR A 122 15.06 -14.18 -16.22
N CYS A 123 14.05 -13.45 -15.71
CA CYS A 123 12.72 -14.04 -15.57
C CYS A 123 12.00 -14.18 -16.92
N ALA A 124 12.10 -13.16 -17.79
CA ALA A 124 11.49 -13.17 -19.12
C ALA A 124 12.35 -13.90 -20.18
N LEU A 125 13.68 -13.75 -20.17
CA LEU A 125 14.56 -14.36 -21.17
C LEU A 125 15.04 -15.77 -20.81
N SER A 126 15.10 -16.20 -19.53
CA SER A 126 15.47 -17.61 -19.24
C SER A 126 14.35 -18.58 -19.62
N LEU A 127 13.08 -18.17 -19.44
CA LEU A 127 11.91 -18.92 -19.89
C LEU A 127 11.88 -18.98 -21.42
N THR A 128 12.21 -17.87 -22.08
CA THR A 128 12.29 -17.76 -23.55
C THR A 128 13.49 -18.52 -24.13
N LYS A 129 14.65 -18.54 -23.46
CA LYS A 129 15.86 -19.28 -23.88
C LYS A 129 15.66 -20.79 -23.91
N ARG A 130 14.92 -21.36 -22.94
CA ARG A 130 14.60 -22.80 -22.94
C ARG A 130 13.65 -23.18 -24.08
N ILE A 131 12.79 -22.26 -24.50
CA ILE A 131 11.86 -22.46 -25.63
C ILE A 131 12.60 -22.25 -26.98
N LEU A 132 13.56 -21.33 -27.05
CA LEU A 132 14.36 -21.07 -28.27
C LEU A 132 15.44 -22.12 -28.55
N ALA A 133 15.89 -22.89 -27.56
CA ALA A 133 16.95 -23.87 -27.73
C ALA A 133 16.55 -25.15 -28.50
N SER A 134 15.28 -25.26 -28.91
CA SER A 134 14.74 -26.44 -29.63
C SER A 134 14.51 -26.24 -31.14
N ALA A 135 15.01 -25.16 -31.75
CA ALA A 135 14.81 -24.92 -33.20
C ALA A 135 16.15 -24.92 -33.97
N PRO A 136 16.33 -25.83 -34.97
CA PRO A 136 17.52 -25.81 -35.81
C PRO A 136 17.55 -24.57 -36.71
N THR A 137 18.75 -24.02 -36.85
CA THR A 137 19.09 -22.84 -37.63
C THR A 137 18.95 -23.08 -39.13
N THR A 138 18.26 -22.18 -39.86
CA THR A 138 18.71 -21.57 -41.14
C THR A 138 17.65 -20.63 -41.75
N GLY A 139 18.09 -19.46 -42.25
CA GLY A 139 17.51 -18.84 -43.47
C GLY A 139 16.49 -17.71 -43.39
N THR A 140 15.74 -17.47 -42.30
CA THR A 140 14.52 -16.61 -42.37
C THR A 140 14.51 -15.40 -41.41
N ARG A 141 15.54 -14.55 -41.43
CA ARG A 141 15.66 -13.40 -40.51
C ARG A 141 14.60 -12.28 -40.69
N SER A 142 13.91 -12.19 -41.83
CA SER A 142 12.90 -11.14 -42.10
C SER A 142 11.48 -11.54 -41.67
N LEU A 143 11.06 -12.77 -41.97
CA LEU A 143 9.74 -13.30 -41.57
C LEU A 143 9.64 -13.58 -40.06
N LEU A 144 10.76 -13.91 -39.43
CA LEU A 144 10.83 -14.10 -37.98
C LEU A 144 10.60 -12.81 -37.19
N ARG A 145 10.96 -11.61 -37.68
CA ARG A 145 10.68 -10.35 -36.94
C ARG A 145 9.18 -10.04 -36.85
N GLY A 146 8.42 -10.28 -37.92
CA GLY A 146 6.96 -10.09 -37.91
C GLY A 146 6.23 -11.13 -37.05
N ALA A 147 6.70 -12.38 -37.08
CA ALA A 147 6.20 -13.45 -36.23
C ALA A 147 6.60 -13.25 -34.76
N LEU A 148 7.83 -12.84 -34.45
CA LEU A 148 8.25 -12.48 -33.08
C LEU A 148 7.50 -11.26 -32.53
N LYS A 149 7.10 -10.30 -33.39
CA LYS A 149 6.26 -9.17 -32.96
C LYS A 149 4.83 -9.61 -32.61
N ARG A 150 4.27 -10.60 -33.33
CA ARG A 150 2.94 -11.19 -33.08
C ARG A 150 2.92 -12.27 -31.99
N VAL A 151 4.03 -12.96 -31.76
CA VAL A 151 4.18 -14.01 -30.72
C VAL A 151 4.77 -13.43 -29.42
N GLY A 152 5.43 -12.28 -29.49
CA GLY A 152 6.02 -11.60 -28.33
C GLY A 152 4.99 -10.89 -27.46
N GLU A 153 3.94 -10.31 -28.04
CA GLU A 153 2.92 -9.58 -27.28
C GLU A 153 2.21 -10.44 -26.22
N PRO A 154 1.78 -11.69 -26.50
CA PRO A 154 1.20 -12.57 -25.46
C PRO A 154 2.18 -12.96 -24.35
N VAL A 155 3.46 -13.14 -24.69
CA VAL A 155 4.52 -13.51 -23.73
C VAL A 155 4.88 -12.32 -22.84
N ILE A 156 5.05 -11.13 -23.42
CA ILE A 156 5.26 -9.87 -22.70
C ILE A 156 4.07 -9.60 -21.78
N ARG A 157 2.84 -9.77 -22.28
CA ARG A 157 1.60 -9.62 -21.49
C ARG A 157 1.57 -10.57 -20.30
N THR A 158 2.00 -11.83 -20.47
CA THR A 158 2.07 -12.81 -19.38
C THR A 158 3.13 -12.43 -18.34
N ALA A 159 4.30 -11.93 -18.79
CA ALA A 159 5.36 -11.45 -17.92
C ALA A 159 4.94 -10.19 -17.14
N VAL A 160 4.27 -9.23 -17.78
CA VAL A 160 3.72 -8.03 -17.12
C VAL A 160 2.62 -8.41 -16.14
N LYS A 161 1.71 -9.33 -16.48
CA LYS A 161 0.71 -9.90 -15.55
C LYS A 161 1.37 -10.48 -14.30
N ALA A 162 2.45 -11.24 -14.47
CA ALA A 162 3.18 -11.82 -13.34
C ALA A 162 3.86 -10.74 -12.49
N ALA A 163 4.54 -9.77 -13.12
CA ALA A 163 5.18 -8.63 -12.46
C ALA A 163 4.17 -7.79 -11.65
N VAL A 164 3.03 -7.48 -12.27
CA VAL A 164 1.93 -6.72 -11.67
C VAL A 164 1.32 -7.48 -10.49
N ARG A 165 1.12 -8.80 -10.57
CA ARG A 165 0.65 -9.60 -9.43
C ARG A 165 1.68 -9.66 -8.29
N ILE A 166 2.97 -9.73 -8.62
CA ILE A 166 4.05 -9.71 -7.62
C ILE A 166 4.10 -8.37 -6.92
N MET A 167 4.06 -7.26 -7.67
CA MET A 167 3.93 -5.91 -7.09
C MET A 167 2.68 -5.78 -6.25
N GLY A 168 1.54 -6.23 -6.78
CA GLY A 168 0.27 -6.12 -6.10
C GLY A 168 0.31 -6.73 -4.70
N ARG A 169 0.90 -7.93 -4.55
CA ARG A 169 1.07 -8.58 -3.24
C ARG A 169 1.95 -7.82 -2.26
N GLN A 170 2.76 -6.87 -2.72
CA GLN A 170 3.53 -5.96 -1.87
C GLN A 170 2.68 -4.79 -1.36
N PHE A 171 1.63 -4.39 -2.11
CA PHE A 171 0.74 -3.28 -1.74
C PHE A 171 -0.53 -3.74 -1.03
N VAL A 172 -1.06 -4.92 -1.38
CA VAL A 172 -2.27 -5.49 -0.80
C VAL A 172 -1.98 -6.93 -0.36
N HIS A 173 -2.04 -7.17 0.94
CA HIS A 173 -1.72 -8.47 1.54
C HIS A 173 -2.71 -9.58 1.14
N GLY A 174 -3.94 -9.21 0.78
CA GLY A 174 -4.95 -10.13 0.26
C GLY A 174 -6.20 -9.39 -0.22
N ARG A 175 -6.99 -9.99 -1.12
CA ARG A 175 -8.23 -9.37 -1.63
C ARG A 175 -9.34 -9.36 -0.58
N THR A 176 -9.21 -10.21 0.42
CA THR A 176 -10.09 -10.30 1.58
C THR A 176 -9.22 -10.35 2.84
N ILE A 177 -9.80 -9.99 3.98
CA ILE A 177 -9.13 -10.10 5.28
C ILE A 177 -8.62 -11.53 5.55
N LYS A 178 -9.35 -12.57 5.11
CA LYS A 178 -8.94 -13.97 5.23
C LYS A 178 -7.66 -14.27 4.45
N GLU A 179 -7.58 -13.77 3.22
CA GLU A 179 -6.36 -13.90 2.41
C GLU A 179 -5.19 -13.14 3.05
N ALA A 180 -5.44 -11.94 3.59
CA ALA A 180 -4.42 -11.13 4.24
C ALA A 180 -3.87 -11.80 5.52
N LEU A 181 -4.76 -12.39 6.35
CA LEU A 181 -4.38 -13.14 7.56
C LEU A 181 -3.51 -14.37 7.22
N VAL A 182 -3.84 -15.09 6.16
CA VAL A 182 -3.02 -16.23 5.70
C VAL A 182 -1.67 -15.75 5.18
N ALA A 183 -1.65 -14.65 4.41
CA ALA A 183 -0.42 -14.08 3.86
C ALA A 183 0.56 -13.59 4.95
N SER A 184 0.05 -12.99 6.03
CA SER A 184 0.86 -12.48 7.15
C SER A 184 1.28 -13.55 8.17
N SER A 185 0.73 -14.76 8.10
CA SER A 185 0.96 -15.83 9.10
C SER A 185 2.44 -16.15 9.36
N ARG A 186 3.28 -16.09 8.33
CA ARG A 186 4.73 -16.30 8.46
C ARG A 186 5.40 -15.17 9.24
N GLU A 187 5.07 -13.93 8.94
CA GLU A 187 5.64 -12.76 9.62
C GLU A 187 5.22 -12.73 11.10
N VAL A 188 3.96 -13.12 11.38
CA VAL A 188 3.45 -13.30 12.74
C VAL A 188 4.24 -14.38 13.49
N ALA A 189 4.53 -15.51 12.84
CA ALA A 189 5.38 -16.55 13.44
C ALA A 189 6.83 -16.07 13.71
N ASP A 190 7.32 -15.13 12.91
CA ASP A 190 8.61 -14.45 13.10
C ASP A 190 8.55 -13.33 14.17
N GLY A 191 7.40 -13.13 14.82
CA GLY A 191 7.21 -12.18 15.91
C GLY A 191 6.72 -10.79 15.48
N HIS A 192 6.36 -10.59 14.22
CA HIS A 192 5.76 -9.34 13.76
C HIS A 192 4.28 -9.28 14.15
N THR A 193 3.74 -8.06 14.15
CA THR A 193 2.31 -7.81 14.29
C THR A 193 1.83 -6.91 13.17
N HIS A 194 0.52 -6.92 12.89
CA HIS A 194 -0.07 -6.25 11.74
C HIS A 194 -1.28 -5.42 12.17
N SER A 195 -1.46 -4.26 11.57
CA SER A 195 -2.74 -3.55 11.54
C SER A 195 -3.26 -3.60 10.11
N TYR A 196 -4.46 -4.15 9.90
CA TYR A 196 -5.03 -4.28 8.56
C TYR A 196 -5.74 -2.98 8.15
N ASP A 197 -5.27 -2.35 7.08
CA ASP A 197 -5.98 -1.29 6.37
C ASP A 197 -6.93 -1.89 5.34
N MET A 198 -8.23 -1.66 5.53
CA MET A 198 -9.28 -2.20 4.66
C MET A 198 -9.47 -1.40 3.35
N LEU A 199 -8.68 -0.35 3.12
CA LEU A 199 -8.65 0.48 1.91
C LEU A 199 -9.98 1.22 1.59
N GLY A 200 -10.96 1.15 2.47
CA GLY A 200 -12.20 1.92 2.37
C GLY A 200 -11.96 3.35 2.83
N GLU A 201 -12.25 4.31 1.96
CA GLU A 201 -12.14 5.75 2.21
C GLU A 201 -13.19 6.52 1.38
N ALA A 202 -13.46 7.75 1.78
CA ALA A 202 -14.29 8.72 1.04
C ALA A 202 -15.58 8.10 0.46
N ALA A 203 -16.47 7.64 1.35
CA ALA A 203 -17.78 7.14 0.92
C ALA A 203 -18.49 8.21 0.06
N MET A 204 -19.04 7.83 -1.09
CA MET A 204 -19.74 8.77 -1.96
C MET A 204 -21.25 8.70 -1.75
N THR A 205 -21.74 7.57 -1.27
CA THR A 205 -23.15 7.31 -1.00
C THR A 205 -23.36 6.69 0.38
N ALA A 206 -24.61 6.71 0.86
CA ALA A 206 -24.99 6.02 2.08
C ALA A 206 -24.79 4.50 1.97
N GLN A 207 -24.90 3.95 0.77
CA GLN A 207 -24.66 2.54 0.48
C GLN A 207 -23.17 2.21 0.57
N ASP A 208 -22.28 3.08 0.09
CA ASP A 208 -20.82 2.90 0.24
C ASP A 208 -20.45 2.89 1.72
N ALA A 209 -20.95 3.86 2.48
CA ALA A 209 -20.66 3.94 3.91
C ALA A 209 -21.19 2.73 4.70
N GLN A 210 -22.34 2.19 4.30
CA GLN A 210 -22.85 0.94 4.87
C GLN A 210 -21.96 -0.25 4.50
N SER A 211 -21.54 -0.35 3.25
CA SER A 211 -20.66 -1.43 2.77
C SER A 211 -19.29 -1.40 3.45
N TYR A 212 -18.70 -0.21 3.65
CA TYR A 212 -17.46 -0.07 4.41
C TYR A 212 -17.63 -0.41 5.88
N PHE A 213 -18.73 0.03 6.51
CA PHE A 213 -19.04 -0.35 7.89
C PHE A 213 -19.14 -1.88 8.05
N GLU A 214 -19.81 -2.56 7.13
CA GLU A 214 -19.90 -4.03 7.09
C GLU A 214 -18.54 -4.68 6.85
N ALA A 215 -17.72 -4.14 5.94
CA ALA A 215 -16.37 -4.64 5.69
C ALA A 215 -15.45 -4.53 6.93
N TYR A 216 -15.48 -3.40 7.64
CA TYR A 216 -14.76 -3.25 8.91
C TYR A 216 -15.28 -4.22 9.97
N SER A 217 -16.60 -4.32 10.06
CA SER A 217 -17.29 -5.23 10.97
C SER A 217 -16.81 -6.67 10.74
N ASP A 218 -16.86 -7.17 9.50
CA ASP A 218 -16.44 -8.53 9.15
C ASP A 218 -14.95 -8.74 9.35
N ALA A 219 -14.12 -7.73 9.06
CA ALA A 219 -12.69 -7.80 9.31
C ALA A 219 -12.36 -7.98 10.79
N ILE A 220 -13.01 -7.23 11.68
CA ILE A 220 -12.85 -7.39 13.13
C ILE A 220 -13.15 -8.84 13.56
N ASP A 221 -14.23 -9.42 13.04
CA ASP A 221 -14.62 -10.80 13.35
C ASP A 221 -13.62 -11.83 12.82
N GLU A 222 -13.09 -11.64 11.62
CA GLU A 222 -12.12 -12.56 11.04
C GLU A 222 -10.76 -12.47 11.75
N ILE A 223 -10.32 -11.26 12.10
CA ILE A 223 -9.09 -11.06 12.90
C ILE A 223 -9.26 -11.74 14.27
N ALA A 224 -10.42 -11.59 14.92
CA ALA A 224 -10.71 -12.21 16.21
C ALA A 224 -10.55 -13.74 16.20
N LYS A 225 -10.89 -14.40 15.08
CA LYS A 225 -10.75 -15.86 14.92
C LYS A 225 -9.30 -16.32 14.80
N SER A 226 -8.41 -15.42 14.40
CA SER A 226 -6.98 -15.70 14.18
C SER A 226 -6.10 -15.37 15.39
N GLY A 227 -6.58 -14.49 16.28
CA GLY A 227 -5.83 -14.01 17.42
C GLY A 227 -5.83 -14.98 18.61
N ASN A 228 -4.70 -15.08 19.31
CA ASN A 228 -4.64 -15.71 20.62
C ASN A 228 -4.99 -14.69 21.71
N THR A 229 -6.11 -14.89 22.40
CA THR A 229 -6.57 -14.01 23.49
C THR A 229 -5.70 -14.07 24.76
N GLU A 230 -4.68 -14.93 24.79
CA GLU A 230 -3.68 -14.95 25.87
C GLU A 230 -2.50 -13.98 25.63
N ASP A 231 -2.23 -13.61 24.38
CA ASP A 231 -1.10 -12.74 24.04
C ASP A 231 -1.35 -11.29 24.52
N PRO A 232 -0.32 -10.48 24.82
CA PRO A 232 -0.52 -9.06 25.10
C PRO A 232 -1.27 -8.34 23.97
N LEU A 233 -2.15 -7.39 24.29
CA LEU A 233 -2.96 -6.69 23.28
C LEU A 233 -2.11 -6.06 22.15
N HIS A 234 -0.92 -5.55 22.46
CA HIS A 234 -0.04 -4.88 21.50
C HIS A 234 0.68 -5.83 20.53
N SER A 235 0.72 -7.14 20.80
CA SER A 235 1.27 -8.14 19.88
C SER A 235 0.19 -8.76 18.99
N ARG A 236 -1.09 -8.51 19.28
CA ARG A 236 -2.21 -9.02 18.49
C ARG A 236 -2.41 -8.19 17.24
N PRO A 237 -2.88 -8.82 16.14
CA PRO A 237 -3.29 -8.07 14.96
C PRO A 237 -4.42 -7.09 15.28
N GLY A 238 -4.39 -5.94 14.62
CA GLY A 238 -5.36 -4.86 14.74
C GLY A 238 -6.00 -4.48 13.42
N ILE A 239 -6.83 -3.45 13.44
CA ILE A 239 -7.47 -2.87 12.25
C ILE A 239 -7.33 -1.36 12.24
N SER A 240 -7.15 -0.79 11.05
CA SER A 240 -7.23 0.65 10.80
C SER A 240 -8.56 1.00 10.12
N VAL A 241 -9.19 2.08 10.58
CA VAL A 241 -10.46 2.59 10.02
C VAL A 241 -10.34 4.07 9.68
N LYS A 242 -10.98 4.50 8.59
CA LYS A 242 -11.05 5.91 8.15
C LYS A 242 -12.45 6.43 8.40
N LEU A 243 -12.58 7.65 8.94
CA LEU A 243 -13.89 8.20 9.31
C LEU A 243 -14.69 8.64 8.08
N SER A 244 -14.02 9.09 7.02
CA SER A 244 -14.65 9.38 5.73
C SER A 244 -15.31 8.17 5.06
N ALA A 245 -14.92 6.95 5.43
CA ALA A 245 -15.57 5.73 4.97
C ALA A 245 -16.91 5.50 5.68
N LEU A 246 -17.17 6.14 6.81
CA LEU A 246 -18.36 5.90 7.64
C LEU A 246 -19.50 6.89 7.39
N ASP A 247 -19.30 7.94 6.60
CA ASP A 247 -20.36 8.86 6.17
C ASP A 247 -19.96 9.60 4.88
N PRO A 248 -20.78 9.57 3.82
CA PRO A 248 -20.51 10.38 2.62
C PRO A 248 -20.54 11.89 2.86
N SER A 249 -21.04 12.31 4.02
CA SER A 249 -21.11 13.70 4.44
C SER A 249 -20.09 14.07 5.53
N TYR A 250 -19.03 13.28 5.70
CA TYR A 250 -17.95 13.55 6.66
C TYR A 250 -17.12 14.79 6.28
N ASP A 251 -17.66 15.94 6.68
CA ASP A 251 -17.15 17.28 6.39
C ASP A 251 -17.51 18.26 7.52
N GLN A 252 -16.63 19.23 7.77
CA GLN A 252 -16.78 20.23 8.83
C GLN A 252 -18.07 21.06 8.68
N LEU A 253 -18.51 21.36 7.45
CA LEU A 253 -19.75 22.11 7.18
C LEU A 253 -21.00 21.34 7.62
N LYS A 254 -20.90 20.02 7.77
CA LYS A 254 -21.98 19.12 8.20
C LYS A 254 -21.72 18.55 9.60
N HIS A 255 -20.83 19.15 10.38
CA HIS A 255 -20.43 18.72 11.72
C HIS A 255 -21.62 18.27 12.60
N THR A 256 -22.68 19.07 12.67
CA THR A 256 -23.84 18.80 13.53
C THR A 256 -24.60 17.52 13.17
N THR A 257 -24.50 17.06 11.92
CA THR A 257 -25.14 15.83 11.45
C THR A 257 -24.16 14.66 11.33
N THR A 258 -22.94 14.91 10.84
CA THR A 258 -21.97 13.84 10.55
C THR A 258 -21.32 13.29 11.83
N VAL A 259 -20.96 14.14 12.79
CA VAL A 259 -20.25 13.70 14.02
C VAL A 259 -21.08 12.71 14.84
N PRO A 260 -22.38 12.95 15.13
CA PRO A 260 -23.18 11.96 15.84
C PRO A 260 -23.34 10.64 15.04
N LEU A 261 -23.47 10.72 13.71
CA LEU A 261 -23.65 9.55 12.86
C LEU A 261 -22.38 8.69 12.81
N VAL A 262 -21.25 9.30 12.47
CA VAL A 262 -19.93 8.66 12.43
C VAL A 262 -19.55 8.17 13.83
N GLY A 263 -19.77 8.96 14.87
CA GLY A 263 -19.51 8.58 16.25
C GLY A 263 -20.28 7.34 16.69
N ASN A 264 -21.55 7.20 16.30
CA ASN A 264 -22.34 5.98 16.58
C ASN A 264 -21.82 4.75 15.82
N ARG A 265 -21.47 4.91 14.54
CA ARG A 265 -20.89 3.82 13.74
C ARG A 265 -19.53 3.39 14.29
N LEU A 266 -18.65 4.36 14.56
CA LEU A 266 -17.35 4.10 15.16
C LEU A 266 -17.47 3.44 16.54
N LEU A 267 -18.39 3.90 17.39
CA LEU A 267 -18.64 3.28 18.69
C LEU A 267 -19.01 1.79 18.55
N SER A 268 -19.85 1.45 17.57
CA SER A 268 -20.20 0.06 17.29
C SER A 268 -18.97 -0.76 16.90
N LEU A 269 -18.10 -0.24 16.03
CA LEU A 269 -16.85 -0.90 15.64
C LEU A 269 -15.90 -1.05 16.84
N CYS A 270 -15.73 -0.01 17.65
CA CYS A 270 -14.91 -0.04 18.86
C CYS A 270 -15.41 -1.05 19.89
N GLN A 271 -16.74 -1.16 20.08
CA GLN A 271 -17.33 -2.17 20.97
C GLN A 271 -17.07 -3.58 20.45
N ARG A 272 -17.15 -3.80 19.13
CA ARG A 272 -16.83 -5.08 18.51
C ARG A 272 -15.34 -5.42 18.66
N ALA A 273 -14.45 -4.48 18.36
CA ALA A 273 -13.00 -4.63 18.52
C ALA A 273 -12.62 -4.92 19.97
N LYS A 274 -13.27 -4.25 20.94
CA LYS A 274 -13.12 -4.52 22.37
C LYS A 274 -13.55 -5.95 22.73
N ALA A 275 -14.70 -6.41 22.23
CA ALA A 275 -15.16 -7.78 22.47
C ALA A 275 -14.23 -8.83 21.85
N ALA A 276 -13.69 -8.54 20.67
CA ALA A 276 -12.67 -9.32 19.99
C ALA A 276 -11.27 -9.22 20.63
N GLN A 277 -11.08 -8.27 21.55
CA GLN A 277 -9.79 -7.94 22.17
C GLN A 277 -8.67 -7.69 21.14
N ILE A 278 -8.97 -6.88 20.12
CA ILE A 278 -8.01 -6.39 19.13
C ILE A 278 -7.89 -4.87 19.19
N SER A 279 -6.79 -4.31 18.70
CA SER A 279 -6.64 -2.87 18.55
C SER A 279 -7.44 -2.34 17.35
N LEU A 280 -8.05 -1.18 17.52
CA LEU A 280 -8.68 -0.42 16.44
C LEU A 280 -8.02 0.96 16.42
N THR A 281 -7.47 1.32 15.28
CA THR A 281 -6.81 2.61 15.04
C THR A 281 -7.68 3.44 14.10
N VAL A 282 -7.92 4.69 14.47
CA VAL A 282 -8.56 5.66 13.57
C VAL A 282 -7.46 6.38 12.81
N ASP A 283 -7.46 6.26 11.49
CA ASP A 283 -6.48 6.89 10.63
C ASP A 283 -6.70 8.41 10.58
N ALA A 284 -5.60 9.16 10.54
CA ALA A 284 -5.64 10.59 10.26
C ALA A 284 -5.81 10.83 8.75
N GLU A 285 -6.72 11.73 8.39
CA GLU A 285 -7.06 12.03 7.00
C GLU A 285 -6.58 13.46 6.63
N GLU A 286 -7.34 14.21 5.83
CA GLU A 286 -6.99 15.57 5.47
C GLU A 286 -6.97 16.51 6.70
N MET A 287 -6.08 17.50 6.68
CA MET A 287 -5.89 18.45 7.77
C MET A 287 -7.18 19.17 8.22
N HIS A 288 -8.11 19.46 7.29
CA HIS A 288 -9.39 20.10 7.62
C HIS A 288 -10.38 19.19 8.36
N ARG A 289 -10.11 17.88 8.43
CA ARG A 289 -10.88 16.89 9.21
C ARG A 289 -10.28 16.62 10.60
N LEU A 290 -9.10 17.16 10.91
CA LEU A 290 -8.41 16.90 12.19
C LEU A 290 -9.23 17.33 13.42
N ASP A 291 -9.92 18.47 13.34
CA ASP A 291 -10.79 18.92 14.43
C ASP A 291 -12.13 18.18 14.48
N LEU A 292 -12.53 17.58 13.35
CA LEU A 292 -13.78 16.84 13.21
C LEU A 292 -13.69 15.43 13.80
N SER A 293 -12.51 14.80 13.67
CA SER A 293 -12.19 13.46 14.21
C SER A 293 -12.04 13.45 15.72
#